data_AF-A0AAD7MY84-F1
#
_entry.id   AF-A0AAD7MY84-F1
#
_cell.length_a   1.000
_cell.length_b   1.000
_cell.length_c   1.000
_cell.angle_alpha   90.00
_cell.angle_beta   90.00
_cell.angle_gamma   90.00
#
_symmetry.space_group_name_H-M   'P 1'
#
loop_
_entity.id
_entity.type
_entity.pdbx_description
1 polymer ?
#
loop_
_entity_poly.entity_id
_entity_poly.type
_entity_poly.pdbx_seq_one_letter_code
_entity_poly.pdbx_strand_id
1 'polypeptide(L)'
;MYWSITGTTSYLTQAEGVWNWSTSLTDGSRRHTKGNALVATEGDEAPSLVYYDGPVIGGCGGGSTSFYTYNSGVMLAAAGALYSATKNESYLTSGNATLNAFINGNALLSQENNNNGNPFQTSGILTEPTCDSSACTGNDNAWSFKGILMRGVQYFLDAADDPALTSLYSTWIGYQAAAITKYAQASDGDVGNVWYETTANQVYNPASLGMAVNAGNLAAKVGHE
;
A
#
# COMPACT_ATOMS: atom_id res chain seq x y z
N MET A 1 -8.15 -3.26 -16.00
CA MET A 1 -7.80 -2.40 -17.16
C MET A 1 -8.10 -3.06 -18.52
N TYR A 2 -7.74 -4.32 -18.78
CA TYR A 2 -8.08 -4.94 -20.07
C TYR A 2 -9.59 -5.09 -20.30
N TRP A 3 -10.34 -5.59 -19.30
CA TRP A 3 -11.80 -5.67 -19.39
C TRP A 3 -12.46 -4.31 -19.68
N SER A 4 -12.00 -3.21 -19.05
CA SER A 4 -12.60 -1.88 -19.26
C SER A 4 -12.35 -1.31 -20.65
N ILE A 5 -11.36 -1.84 -21.38
CA ILE A 5 -11.07 -1.44 -22.76
C ILE A 5 -11.82 -2.34 -23.75
N THR A 6 -11.84 -3.64 -23.51
CA THR A 6 -12.32 -4.62 -24.51
C THR A 6 -13.75 -5.11 -24.27
N GLY A 7 -14.28 -4.96 -23.06
CA GLY A 7 -15.53 -5.60 -22.62
C GLY A 7 -15.44 -7.13 -22.53
N THR A 8 -14.28 -7.74 -22.75
CA THR A 8 -14.13 -9.21 -22.78
C THR A 8 -14.25 -9.78 -21.37
N THR A 9 -15.30 -10.54 -21.12
CA THR A 9 -15.63 -11.11 -19.81
C THR A 9 -14.55 -12.04 -19.24
N SER A 10 -13.80 -12.74 -20.09
CA SER A 10 -12.72 -13.62 -19.65
C SER A 10 -11.62 -12.88 -18.86
N TYR A 11 -11.34 -11.61 -19.17
CA TYR A 11 -10.40 -10.81 -18.39
C TYR A 11 -10.94 -10.45 -17.00
N LEU A 12 -12.25 -10.20 -16.89
CA LEU A 12 -12.88 -9.93 -15.59
C LEU A 12 -12.88 -11.20 -14.73
N THR A 13 -13.30 -12.33 -15.30
CA THR A 13 -13.28 -13.63 -14.59
C THR A 13 -11.87 -14.00 -14.10
N GLN A 14 -10.83 -13.74 -14.92
CA GLN A 14 -9.45 -13.95 -14.48
C GLN A 14 -9.05 -12.99 -13.35
N ALA A 15 -9.42 -11.71 -13.45
CA ALA A 15 -9.12 -10.73 -12.42
C ALA A 15 -9.80 -11.07 -11.08
N GLU A 16 -11.07 -11.46 -11.10
CA GLU A 16 -11.80 -11.94 -9.92
C GLU A 16 -11.17 -13.22 -9.35
N GLY A 17 -10.71 -14.14 -10.22
CA GLY A 17 -10.00 -15.34 -9.80
C GLY A 17 -8.69 -15.05 -9.07
N VAL A 18 -7.88 -14.13 -9.61
CA VAL A 18 -6.63 -13.68 -8.96
C VAL A 18 -6.93 -12.96 -7.66
N TRP A 19 -7.91 -12.05 -7.65
CA TRP A 19 -8.34 -11.36 -6.42
C TRP A 19 -8.71 -12.35 -5.33
N ASN A 20 -9.61 -13.28 -5.63
CA ASN A 20 -10.10 -14.28 -4.67
C ASN A 20 -8.96 -15.15 -4.14
N TRP A 21 -7.98 -15.49 -4.98
CA TRP A 21 -6.78 -16.20 -4.53
C TRP A 21 -5.91 -15.32 -3.64
N SER A 22 -5.63 -14.07 -4.01
CA SER A 22 -4.79 -13.14 -3.25
C SER A 22 -5.38 -12.79 -1.89
N THR A 23 -6.71 -12.70 -1.80
CA THR A 23 -7.46 -12.37 -0.57
C THR A 23 -7.95 -13.58 0.19
N SER A 24 -7.75 -14.82 -0.31
CA SER A 24 -8.13 -16.00 0.46
C SER A 24 -7.27 -16.05 1.72
N LEU A 25 -7.92 -15.96 2.87
CA LEU A 25 -7.24 -15.99 4.15
C LEU A 25 -6.68 -17.40 4.38
N THR A 26 -5.38 -17.49 4.64
CA THR A 26 -4.89 -18.59 5.46
C THR A 26 -5.37 -18.32 6.88
N ASP A 27 -5.88 -19.34 7.58
CA ASP A 27 -6.02 -19.25 9.04
C ASP A 27 -4.69 -18.72 9.61
N GLY A 28 -4.70 -18.01 10.73
CA GLY A 28 -3.51 -17.35 11.30
C GLY A 28 -2.31 -18.26 11.62
N SER A 29 -2.24 -19.49 11.10
CA SER A 29 -1.01 -20.24 10.95
C SER A 29 -0.11 -19.63 9.87
N ARG A 30 1.16 -19.49 10.22
CA ARG A 30 2.31 -18.98 9.44
C ARG A 30 2.63 -19.78 8.15
N ARG A 31 1.66 -20.54 7.62
CA ARG A 31 1.79 -21.45 6.47
C ARG A 31 0.87 -20.98 5.35
N HIS A 32 1.42 -20.06 4.54
CA HIS A 32 0.83 -19.57 3.31
C HIS A 32 0.66 -20.70 2.30
N THR A 33 -0.46 -21.43 2.41
CA THR A 33 -0.87 -22.44 1.44
C THR A 33 -1.80 -21.86 0.37
N LYS A 34 -2.46 -20.71 0.65
CA LYS A 34 -3.29 -19.92 -0.27
C LYS A 34 -3.33 -18.44 0.14
N GLY A 35 -3.10 -17.53 -0.80
CA GLY A 35 -3.26 -16.08 -0.61
C GLY A 35 -2.13 -15.38 0.16
N ASN A 36 -2.15 -14.05 0.05
CA ASN A 36 -1.13 -13.15 0.59
C ASN A 36 -1.71 -12.11 1.56
N ALA A 37 -3.02 -12.11 1.82
CA ALA A 37 -3.65 -11.13 2.69
C ALA A 37 -3.57 -11.55 4.17
N LEU A 38 -3.02 -10.67 5.01
CA LEU A 38 -3.21 -10.70 6.46
C LEU A 38 -4.46 -9.89 6.79
N VAL A 39 -5.48 -10.55 7.37
CA VAL A 39 -6.55 -9.84 8.08
C VAL A 39 -6.17 -9.84 9.54
N ALA A 40 -6.19 -8.66 10.14
CA ALA A 40 -6.22 -8.59 11.59
C ALA A 40 -7.38 -7.70 12.06
N THR A 41 -8.04 -8.21 13.07
CA THR A 41 -9.13 -7.57 13.81
C THR A 41 -8.67 -7.45 15.25
N GLU A 42 -8.50 -6.23 15.75
CA GLU A 42 -8.28 -5.99 17.17
C GLU A 42 -9.52 -5.37 17.79
N GLY A 43 -10.10 -6.05 18.79
CA GLY A 43 -11.30 -5.57 19.48
C GLY A 43 -12.46 -5.27 18.54
N ASP A 44 -13.12 -4.14 18.77
CA ASP A 44 -14.24 -3.62 17.95
C ASP A 44 -13.77 -2.76 16.75
N GLU A 45 -12.47 -2.74 16.42
CA GLU A 45 -11.98 -1.95 15.28
C GLU A 45 -12.24 -2.62 13.92
N ALA A 46 -12.36 -1.79 12.88
CA ALA A 46 -12.55 -2.26 11.52
C ALA A 46 -11.37 -3.16 11.08
N PRO A 47 -11.62 -4.25 10.33
CA PRO A 47 -10.57 -5.14 9.88
C PRO A 47 -9.53 -4.37 9.05
N SER A 48 -8.26 -4.70 9.25
CA SER A 48 -7.15 -4.14 8.48
C SER A 48 -6.52 -5.22 7.59
N LEU A 49 -6.17 -4.83 6.37
CA LEU A 49 -5.67 -5.73 5.33
C LEU A 49 -4.28 -5.32 4.82
N VAL A 50 -3.26 -6.15 5.03
CA VAL A 50 -1.93 -5.96 4.41
C VAL A 50 -1.55 -7.20 3.61
N TYR A 51 -0.69 -7.03 2.61
CA TYR A 51 -0.37 -8.09 1.67
C TYR A 51 1.12 -8.48 1.70
N TYR A 52 1.40 -9.73 2.02
CA TYR A 52 2.74 -10.31 1.98
C TYR A 52 3.27 -10.42 0.55
N ASP A 53 4.60 -10.51 0.44
CA ASP A 53 5.30 -10.71 -0.83
C ASP A 53 4.92 -12.02 -1.52
N GLY A 54 4.63 -13.07 -0.74
CA GLY A 54 3.97 -14.28 -1.22
C GLY A 54 4.61 -15.59 -0.76
N PRO A 55 4.09 -16.73 -1.26
CA PRO A 55 4.56 -18.06 -0.89
C PRO A 55 5.87 -18.41 -1.61
N VAL A 56 6.75 -19.14 -0.94
CA VAL A 56 7.93 -19.75 -1.57
C VAL A 56 7.49 -20.94 -2.43
N ILE A 57 7.77 -20.89 -3.74
CA ILE A 57 7.48 -21.99 -4.66
C ILE A 57 8.43 -23.17 -4.36
N GLY A 58 7.89 -24.34 -4.00
CA GLY A 58 8.68 -25.55 -3.70
C GLY A 58 8.35 -26.20 -2.36
N GLY A 59 7.53 -25.55 -1.54
CA GLY A 59 6.94 -26.12 -0.34
C GLY A 59 6.19 -25.02 0.38
N CYS A 60 4.86 -25.01 0.31
CA CYS A 60 3.97 -24.02 0.93
C CYS A 60 4.02 -24.01 2.49
N GLY A 61 5.18 -24.36 3.08
CA GLY A 61 5.44 -24.48 4.50
C GLY A 61 6.14 -23.28 5.14
N GLY A 62 6.47 -22.24 4.37
CA GLY A 62 6.93 -20.95 4.89
C GLY A 62 6.75 -19.89 3.83
N GLY A 63 5.76 -19.01 4.00
CA GLY A 63 5.67 -17.82 3.15
C GLY A 63 6.67 -16.77 3.58
N SER A 64 6.93 -15.81 2.70
CA SER A 64 7.71 -14.63 3.07
C SER A 64 6.96 -13.86 4.16
N THR A 65 7.63 -13.54 5.26
CA THR A 65 7.15 -12.56 6.25
C THR A 65 7.45 -11.13 5.81
N SER A 66 8.01 -10.95 4.60
CA SER A 66 8.32 -9.62 4.09
C SER A 66 7.03 -8.97 3.60
N PHE A 67 6.91 -7.70 3.94
CA PHE A 67 5.89 -6.84 3.40
C PHE A 67 6.51 -5.67 2.69
N TYR A 68 5.86 -5.25 1.62
CA TYR A 68 6.24 -4.08 0.85
C TYR A 68 5.02 -3.23 0.58
N THR A 69 5.16 -1.91 0.65
CA THR A 69 4.02 -0.99 0.49
C THR A 69 3.33 -1.15 -0.86
N TYR A 70 4.08 -1.48 -1.92
CA TYR A 70 3.54 -1.63 -3.27
C TYR A 70 2.51 -2.77 -3.39
N ASN A 71 2.63 -3.85 -2.62
CA ASN A 71 1.68 -4.97 -2.67
C ASN A 71 0.26 -4.49 -2.36
N SER A 72 0.12 -3.74 -1.26
CA SER A 72 -1.14 -3.11 -0.89
C SER A 72 -1.58 -2.06 -1.91
N GLY A 73 -0.64 -1.31 -2.50
CA GLY A 73 -0.93 -0.37 -3.59
C GLY A 73 -1.59 -1.03 -4.81
N VAL A 74 -1.02 -2.14 -5.27
CA VAL A 74 -1.58 -2.91 -6.39
C VAL A 74 -2.96 -3.46 -6.04
N MET A 75 -3.13 -3.95 -4.80
CA MET A 75 -4.41 -4.48 -4.36
C MET A 75 -5.48 -3.39 -4.21
N LEU A 76 -5.14 -2.18 -3.77
CA LEU A 76 -6.07 -1.03 -3.77
C LEU A 76 -6.53 -0.68 -5.19
N ALA A 77 -5.60 -0.62 -6.15
CA ALA A 77 -5.93 -0.38 -7.55
C ALA A 77 -6.83 -1.49 -8.13
N ALA A 78 -6.56 -2.75 -7.77
CA ALA A 78 -7.37 -3.89 -8.18
C ALA A 78 -8.80 -3.82 -7.59
N ALA A 79 -8.92 -3.47 -6.32
CA ALA A 79 -10.20 -3.28 -5.63
C ALA A 79 -11.05 -2.21 -6.34
N GLY A 80 -10.48 -1.04 -6.63
CA GLY A 80 -11.17 0.03 -7.36
C GLY A 80 -11.59 -0.41 -8.77
N ALA A 81 -10.72 -1.10 -9.50
CA ALA A 81 -11.03 -1.60 -10.84
C ALA A 81 -12.14 -2.66 -10.85
N LEU A 82 -12.13 -3.60 -9.89
CA LEU A 82 -13.14 -4.64 -9.74
C LEU A 82 -14.48 -4.06 -9.27
N TYR A 83 -14.46 -3.11 -8.33
CA TYR A 83 -15.65 -2.36 -7.95
C TYR A 83 -16.27 -1.65 -9.16
N SER A 84 -15.46 -0.92 -9.93
CA SER A 84 -15.92 -0.23 -11.14
C SER A 84 -16.58 -1.19 -12.13
N ALA A 85 -16.05 -2.42 -12.24
CA ALA A 85 -16.52 -3.43 -13.17
C ALA A 85 -17.79 -4.17 -12.74
N THR A 86 -17.92 -4.44 -11.45
CA THR A 86 -18.94 -5.35 -10.90
C THR A 86 -19.99 -4.66 -10.04
N LYS A 87 -19.66 -3.46 -9.53
CA LYS A 87 -20.41 -2.74 -8.49
C LYS A 87 -20.60 -3.54 -7.20
N ASN A 88 -19.70 -4.49 -6.94
CA ASN A 88 -19.69 -5.25 -5.70
C ASN A 88 -18.96 -4.47 -4.59
N GLU A 89 -19.73 -4.01 -3.60
CA GLU A 89 -19.25 -3.22 -2.45
C GLU A 89 -18.23 -3.96 -1.56
N SER A 90 -18.11 -5.29 -1.69
CA SER A 90 -17.07 -6.03 -0.98
C SER A 90 -15.66 -5.58 -1.37
N TYR A 91 -15.46 -5.13 -2.61
CA TYR A 91 -14.18 -4.58 -3.05
C TYR A 91 -13.87 -3.24 -2.37
N LEU A 92 -14.86 -2.37 -2.18
CA LEU A 92 -14.66 -1.13 -1.42
C LEU A 92 -14.37 -1.42 0.06
N THR A 93 -15.06 -2.41 0.63
CA THR A 93 -14.81 -2.86 2.00
C THR A 93 -13.37 -3.33 2.18
N SER A 94 -12.86 -4.16 1.27
CA SER A 94 -11.46 -4.61 1.31
C SER A 94 -10.47 -3.47 1.09
N GLY A 95 -10.71 -2.57 0.12
CA GLY A 95 -9.80 -1.44 -0.10
C GLY A 95 -9.74 -0.47 1.09
N ASN A 96 -10.87 -0.19 1.72
CA ASN A 96 -10.96 0.62 2.94
C ASN A 96 -10.19 -0.02 4.10
N ALA A 97 -10.37 -1.34 4.30
CA ALA A 97 -9.60 -2.12 5.26
C ALA A 97 -8.08 -2.07 4.98
N THR A 98 -7.68 -2.09 3.71
CA THR A 98 -6.26 -1.97 3.34
C THR A 98 -5.71 -0.59 3.66
N LEU A 99 -6.42 0.48 3.33
CA LEU A 99 -5.95 1.84 3.58
C LEU A 99 -5.89 2.17 5.08
N ASN A 100 -6.88 1.70 5.86
CA ASN A 100 -6.88 1.83 7.31
C ASN A 100 -5.65 1.18 7.96
N ALA A 101 -5.13 0.09 7.39
CA ALA A 101 -3.93 -0.57 7.92
C ALA A 101 -2.69 0.33 7.91
N PHE A 102 -2.54 1.21 6.90
CA PHE A 102 -1.41 2.13 6.81
C PHE A 102 -1.53 3.34 7.74
N ILE A 103 -2.76 3.70 8.11
CA ILE A 103 -3.05 4.90 8.90
C ILE A 103 -3.14 4.56 10.39
N ASN A 104 -3.87 3.50 10.71
CA ASN A 104 -4.26 3.15 12.08
C ASN A 104 -3.64 1.82 12.57
N GLY A 105 -2.93 1.07 11.72
CA GLY A 105 -2.48 -0.31 11.99
C GLY A 105 -1.39 -0.51 13.05
N ASN A 106 -1.33 0.34 14.09
CA ASN A 106 -0.31 0.35 15.14
C ASN A 106 -0.13 -0.98 15.88
N ALA A 107 -1.13 -1.86 15.89
CA ALA A 107 -1.09 -3.06 16.72
C ALA A 107 -0.81 -4.36 15.93
N LEU A 108 -1.13 -4.39 14.63
CA LEU A 108 -1.13 -5.61 13.83
C LEU A 108 0.26 -6.14 13.48
N LEU A 109 1.17 -5.22 13.22
CA LEU A 109 2.52 -5.54 12.80
C LEU A 109 3.49 -5.61 13.99
N SER A 110 2.98 -5.32 15.18
CA SER A 110 3.72 -5.44 16.43
C SER A 110 3.85 -6.87 16.92
N GLN A 111 2.81 -7.68 16.70
CA GLN A 111 2.80 -9.11 17.07
C GLN A 111 3.66 -9.97 16.14
N GLU A 112 3.85 -9.58 14.88
CA GLU A 112 4.67 -10.36 13.94
C GLU A 112 6.17 -10.00 13.99
N ASN A 113 6.51 -8.77 14.37
CA ASN A 113 7.90 -8.28 14.36
C ASN A 113 8.49 -8.02 15.76
N ASN A 114 7.82 -8.39 16.85
CA ASN A 114 8.23 -8.11 18.24
C ASN A 114 8.48 -6.61 18.54
N ASN A 115 7.87 -5.70 17.79
CA ASN A 115 8.10 -4.24 17.88
C ASN A 115 6.78 -3.51 18.11
N ASN A 116 6.65 -2.67 19.14
CA ASN A 116 5.39 -1.97 19.47
C ASN A 116 4.98 -0.83 18.49
N GLY A 117 4.81 -1.10 17.19
CA GLY A 117 4.30 -0.11 16.24
C GLY A 117 4.04 -0.63 14.82
N ASN A 118 3.43 0.23 13.99
CA ASN A 118 3.23 -0.02 12.56
C ASN A 118 4.55 0.20 11.79
N PRO A 119 5.20 -0.85 11.23
CA PRO A 119 6.47 -0.76 10.52
C PRO A 119 6.37 0.07 9.25
N PHE A 120 5.19 0.25 8.65
CA PHE A 120 5.00 1.09 7.45
C PHE A 120 4.85 2.58 7.76
N GLN A 121 4.99 2.99 9.03
CA GLN A 121 5.01 4.40 9.36
C GLN A 121 5.98 4.77 10.47
N THR A 122 6.57 5.95 10.32
CA THR A 122 7.28 6.67 11.36
C THR A 122 6.55 7.98 11.57
N SER A 123 5.96 8.17 12.76
CA SER A 123 5.22 9.40 13.10
C SER A 123 4.11 9.76 12.09
N GLY A 124 3.39 8.77 11.59
CA GLY A 124 2.30 8.95 10.61
C GLY A 124 2.76 9.07 9.14
N ILE A 125 4.06 8.98 8.88
CA ILE A 125 4.66 9.12 7.54
C ILE A 125 5.08 7.75 7.03
N LEU A 126 4.72 7.44 5.79
CA LEU A 126 5.03 6.16 5.15
C LEU A 126 6.52 5.84 5.17
N THR A 127 6.83 4.60 5.51
CA THR A 127 8.16 4.02 5.44
C THR A 127 8.16 2.79 4.55
N GLU A 128 9.33 2.46 4.02
CA GLU A 128 9.60 1.16 3.41
C GLU A 128 10.61 0.42 4.31
N PRO A 129 10.14 -0.47 5.21
CA PRO A 129 10.97 -1.04 6.29
C PRO A 129 12.26 -1.70 5.80
N THR A 130 12.21 -2.31 4.61
CA THR A 130 13.34 -3.04 4.03
C THR A 130 14.41 -2.12 3.44
N CYS A 131 14.14 -0.82 3.31
CA CYS A 131 14.87 0.06 2.41
C CYS A 131 15.07 1.51 2.87
N ASP A 132 14.38 1.97 3.90
CA ASP A 132 14.58 3.31 4.45
C ASP A 132 15.66 3.35 5.57
N SER A 133 15.87 2.26 6.32
CA SER A 133 16.80 2.23 7.47
C SER A 133 18.24 1.77 7.15
N SER A 134 18.46 1.22 5.95
CA SER A 134 19.78 0.81 5.46
C SER A 134 19.77 0.86 3.94
N ALA A 135 20.91 1.16 3.30
CA ALA A 135 21.02 1.07 1.84
C ALA A 135 20.37 -0.24 1.37
N CYS A 136 19.44 -0.16 0.40
CA CYS A 136 18.69 -1.29 -0.15
C CYS A 136 19.64 -2.33 -0.75
N THR A 137 20.34 -3.12 0.05
CA THR A 137 21.32 -4.09 -0.45
C THR A 137 20.60 -5.15 -1.26
N GLY A 138 20.60 -4.98 -2.59
CA GLY A 138 19.99 -5.89 -3.56
C GLY A 138 18.52 -5.64 -3.92
N ASN A 139 17.91 -4.51 -3.54
CA ASN A 139 16.52 -4.20 -3.90
C ASN A 139 16.27 -2.71 -4.21
N ASP A 140 16.96 -2.17 -5.21
CA ASP A 140 16.80 -0.80 -5.69
C ASP A 140 15.36 -0.48 -6.16
N ASN A 141 14.54 -1.49 -6.43
CA ASN A 141 13.14 -1.30 -6.85
C ASN A 141 12.28 -0.68 -5.73
N ALA A 142 12.64 -0.91 -4.48
CA ALA A 142 11.85 -0.50 -3.33
C ALA A 142 11.74 1.03 -3.16
N TRP A 143 12.65 1.79 -3.78
CA TRP A 143 12.55 3.26 -3.85
C TRP A 143 11.32 3.77 -4.60
N SER A 144 10.62 2.90 -5.35
CA SER A 144 9.36 3.23 -6.03
C SER A 144 8.10 2.83 -5.25
N PHE A 145 8.21 1.98 -4.22
CA PHE A 145 7.08 1.24 -3.67
C PHE A 145 6.05 2.12 -2.98
N LYS A 146 6.47 3.10 -2.15
CA LYS A 146 5.50 4.01 -1.50
C LYS A 146 4.70 4.80 -2.55
N GLY A 147 5.29 5.08 -3.70
CA GLY A 147 4.67 5.79 -4.81
C GLY A 147 3.63 4.94 -5.53
N ILE A 148 3.92 3.65 -5.69
CA ILE A 148 2.94 2.66 -6.19
C ILE A 148 1.76 2.57 -5.21
N LEU A 149 2.01 2.58 -3.90
CA LEU A 149 0.95 2.66 -2.89
C LEU A 149 0.10 3.92 -3.08
N MET A 150 0.71 5.11 -3.12
CA MET A 150 -0.01 6.38 -3.30
C MET A 150 -0.82 6.39 -4.60
N ARG A 151 -0.28 5.85 -5.70
CA ARG A 151 -1.03 5.73 -6.95
C ARG A 151 -2.20 4.74 -6.85
N GLY A 152 -2.02 3.64 -6.12
CA GLY A 152 -3.08 2.68 -5.83
C GLY A 152 -4.22 3.30 -5.01
N VAL A 153 -3.88 4.09 -3.99
CA VAL A 153 -4.86 4.89 -3.21
C VAL A 153 -5.65 5.81 -4.12
N GLN A 154 -4.98 6.53 -5.03
CA GLN A 154 -5.66 7.39 -5.99
C GLN A 154 -6.70 6.61 -6.82
N TYR A 155 -6.30 5.49 -7.42
CA TYR A 155 -7.21 4.69 -8.25
C TYR A 155 -8.37 4.10 -7.46
N PHE A 156 -8.14 3.74 -6.20
CA PHE A 156 -9.19 3.26 -5.31
C PHE A 156 -10.22 4.35 -5.01
N LEU A 157 -9.78 5.54 -4.58
CA LEU A 157 -10.67 6.66 -4.26
C LEU A 157 -11.42 7.16 -5.50
N ASP A 158 -10.74 7.24 -6.65
CA ASP A 158 -11.35 7.62 -7.93
C ASP A 158 -12.46 6.64 -8.34
N ALA A 159 -12.30 5.34 -8.06
CA ALA A 159 -13.28 4.32 -8.39
C ALA A 159 -14.46 4.27 -7.41
N ALA A 160 -14.19 4.54 -6.13
CA ALA A 160 -15.23 4.64 -5.10
C ALA A 160 -16.16 5.83 -5.36
N ASP A 161 -15.61 6.94 -5.89
CA ASP A 161 -16.34 8.18 -6.16
C ASP A 161 -17.15 8.66 -4.95
N ASP A 162 -16.58 8.49 -3.75
CA ASP A 162 -17.18 8.82 -2.47
C ASP A 162 -16.41 9.98 -1.80
N PRO A 163 -17.02 11.18 -1.71
CA PRO A 163 -16.41 12.32 -1.05
C PRO A 163 -16.15 12.11 0.45
N ALA A 164 -16.98 11.31 1.14
CA ALA A 164 -16.78 11.04 2.56
C ALA A 164 -15.54 10.16 2.77
N LEU A 165 -15.37 9.13 1.93
CA LEU A 165 -14.19 8.28 1.94
C LEU A 165 -12.92 9.08 1.58
N THR A 166 -13.01 9.95 0.57
CA THR A 166 -11.90 10.84 0.20
C THR A 166 -11.54 11.78 1.34
N SER A 167 -12.54 12.40 1.97
CA SER A 167 -12.35 13.30 3.11
C SER A 167 -11.68 12.59 4.28
N LEU A 168 -12.06 11.34 4.57
CA LEU A 168 -11.49 10.54 5.66
C LEU A 168 -9.97 10.39 5.53
N TYR A 169 -9.45 10.27 4.31
CA TYR A 169 -8.04 10.00 4.04
C TYR A 169 -7.23 11.21 3.60
N SER A 170 -7.89 12.30 3.20
CA SER A 170 -7.27 13.51 2.65
C SER A 170 -6.16 14.09 3.54
N THR A 171 -6.37 14.13 4.86
CA THR A 171 -5.38 14.66 5.80
C THR A 171 -4.12 13.79 5.87
N TRP A 172 -4.26 12.47 5.92
CA TRP A 172 -3.11 11.56 5.93
C TRP A 172 -2.35 11.65 4.59
N ILE A 173 -3.05 11.74 3.47
CA ILE A 173 -2.48 11.93 2.13
C ILE A 173 -1.67 13.24 2.07
N GLY A 174 -2.27 14.36 2.50
CA GLY A 174 -1.60 15.66 2.52
C GLY A 174 -0.35 15.66 3.41
N TYR A 175 -0.42 14.95 4.53
CA TYR A 175 0.71 14.79 5.44
C TYR A 175 1.89 14.06 4.78
N GLN A 176 1.66 13.09 3.89
CA GLN A 176 2.74 12.45 3.13
C GLN A 176 3.44 13.44 2.20
N ALA A 177 2.67 14.26 1.46
CA ALA A 177 3.22 15.26 0.56
C ALA A 177 4.03 16.33 1.30
N ALA A 178 3.50 16.84 2.42
CA ALA A 178 4.21 17.80 3.26
C ALA A 178 5.51 17.21 3.85
N ALA A 179 5.48 15.94 4.26
CA ALA A 179 6.65 15.24 4.78
C ALA A 179 7.77 15.13 3.74
N ILE A 180 7.42 14.84 2.48
CA ILE A 180 8.38 14.80 1.38
C ILE A 180 9.12 16.14 1.24
N THR A 181 8.38 17.25 1.16
CA THR A 181 8.98 18.60 1.06
C THR A 181 9.86 18.92 2.27
N LYS A 182 9.47 18.49 3.47
CA LYS A 182 10.19 18.80 4.70
C LYS A 182 11.45 17.96 4.90
N TYR A 183 11.41 16.67 4.58
CA TYR A 183 12.44 15.71 5.01
C TYR A 183 13.24 15.11 3.85
N ALA A 184 12.63 15.00 2.66
CA ALA A 184 13.21 14.28 1.54
C ALA A 184 13.73 15.19 0.42
N GLN A 185 13.35 16.47 0.40
CA GLN A 185 13.75 17.39 -0.67
C GLN A 185 15.13 17.99 -0.42
N ALA A 186 16.02 17.84 -1.39
CA ALA A 186 17.33 18.48 -1.43
C ALA A 186 17.23 19.95 -1.89
N SER A 187 18.31 20.70 -1.69
CA SER A 187 18.36 22.14 -2.01
C SER A 187 18.21 22.47 -3.49
N ASP A 188 18.51 21.53 -4.38
CA ASP A 188 18.32 21.63 -5.82
C ASP A 188 16.94 21.16 -6.30
N GLY A 189 16.10 20.69 -5.38
CA GLY A 189 14.74 20.23 -5.65
C GLY A 189 14.63 18.73 -5.88
N ASP A 190 15.74 17.97 -5.92
CA ASP A 190 15.69 16.52 -5.99
C ASP A 190 15.04 15.93 -4.74
N VAL A 191 14.38 14.77 -4.89
CA VAL A 191 13.64 14.14 -3.80
C VAL A 191 14.17 12.74 -3.52
N GLY A 192 14.51 12.51 -2.26
CA GLY A 192 15.02 11.25 -1.73
C GLY A 192 13.92 10.25 -1.35
N ASN A 193 14.34 9.03 -1.01
CA ASN A 193 13.43 7.95 -0.65
C ASN A 193 12.89 8.03 0.78
N VAL A 194 13.58 8.70 1.71
CA VAL A 194 13.21 8.73 3.13
C VAL A 194 12.40 9.98 3.45
N TRP A 195 11.14 9.81 3.84
CA TRP A 195 10.18 10.91 3.98
C TRP A 195 9.99 11.41 5.40
N TYR A 196 10.61 10.79 6.40
CA TYR A 196 10.30 11.03 7.81
C TYR A 196 11.45 11.65 8.62
N GLU A 197 12.66 11.76 8.04
CA GLU A 197 13.80 12.39 8.67
C GLU A 197 14.81 12.93 7.64
N THR A 198 15.57 13.96 8.01
CA THR A 198 16.61 14.56 7.14
C THR A 198 17.98 13.90 7.28
N THR A 199 18.19 13.12 8.35
CA THR A 199 19.50 12.53 8.71
C THR A 199 19.74 11.15 8.12
N ALA A 200 18.73 10.57 7.48
CA ALA A 200 18.84 9.27 6.84
C ALA A 200 19.74 9.29 5.59
N ASN A 201 20.15 8.11 5.15
CA ASN A 201 20.85 7.95 3.88
C ASN A 201 19.87 8.11 2.70
N GLN A 202 19.72 9.35 2.24
CA GLN A 202 18.84 9.67 1.12
C GLN A 202 19.39 9.14 -0.21
N VAL A 203 18.53 8.51 -0.99
CA VAL A 203 18.82 8.11 -2.38
C VAL A 203 18.03 8.99 -3.32
N TYR A 204 18.74 9.85 -4.05
CA TYR A 204 18.20 10.73 -5.09
C TYR A 204 18.35 10.06 -6.45
N ASN A 205 17.25 9.59 -7.03
CA ASN A 205 17.23 8.97 -8.35
C ASN A 205 15.81 9.04 -8.97
N PRO A 206 15.63 8.62 -10.24
CA PRO A 206 14.33 8.68 -10.88
C PRO A 206 13.22 7.88 -10.17
N ALA A 207 13.54 6.79 -9.46
CA ALA A 207 12.55 6.01 -8.72
C ALA A 207 12.03 6.79 -7.50
N SER A 208 12.93 7.37 -6.70
CA SER A 208 12.57 8.24 -5.56
C SER A 208 11.78 9.47 -6.01
N LEU A 209 12.18 10.09 -7.12
CA LEU A 209 11.45 11.22 -7.69
C LEU A 209 10.04 10.81 -8.16
N GLY A 210 9.92 9.72 -8.92
CA GLY A 210 8.61 9.22 -9.37
C GLY A 210 7.69 8.86 -8.21
N MET A 211 8.25 8.34 -7.13
CA MET A 211 7.55 8.04 -5.89
C MET A 211 6.92 9.31 -5.27
N ALA A 212 7.71 10.37 -5.17
CA ALA A 212 7.27 11.66 -4.64
C ALA A 212 6.23 12.35 -5.53
N VAL A 213 6.40 12.29 -6.86
CA VAL A 213 5.43 12.83 -7.82
C VAL A 213 4.07 12.14 -7.67
N ASN A 214 4.03 10.82 -7.45
CA ASN A 214 2.76 10.12 -7.22
C ASN A 214 2.08 10.57 -5.92
N ALA A 215 2.83 10.79 -4.84
CA ALA A 215 2.28 11.30 -3.58
C ALA A 215 1.75 12.73 -3.73
N GLY A 216 2.52 13.63 -4.36
CA GLY A 216 2.13 15.01 -4.60
C GLY A 216 0.91 15.14 -5.52
N ASN A 217 0.85 14.35 -6.61
CA ASN A 217 -0.31 14.33 -7.50
C ASN A 217 -1.59 13.90 -6.78
N LEU A 218 -1.50 12.89 -5.89
CA LEU A 218 -2.65 12.46 -5.10
C LEU A 218 -3.06 13.55 -4.11
N ALA A 219 -2.11 14.16 -3.38
CA ALA A 219 -2.40 15.24 -2.43
C ALA A 219 -3.08 16.45 -3.09
N ALA A 220 -2.55 16.91 -4.22
CA ALA A 220 -3.16 17.97 -5.01
C ALA A 220 -4.57 17.61 -5.47
N LYS A 221 -4.80 16.35 -5.87
CA LYS A 221 -6.12 15.90 -6.32
C LYS A 221 -7.17 15.88 -5.19
N VAL A 222 -6.79 15.48 -3.97
CA VAL A 222 -7.72 15.41 -2.83
C VAL A 222 -7.88 16.75 -2.11
N GLY A 223 -7.24 17.83 -2.59
CA GLY A 223 -7.43 19.18 -2.09
C GLY A 223 -6.66 19.52 -0.81
N HIS A 224 -5.50 18.86 -0.58
CA HIS A 224 -4.62 19.18 0.53
C HIS A 224 -3.29 19.73 -0.03
N GLU A 225 -3.11 21.05 0.09
CA GLU A 225 -1.83 21.76 -0.07
C GLU A 225 -1.34 22.27 1.29
#